data_AF-A0A9X0QV59-F1
#
_entry.id   AF-A0A9X0QV59-F1
#
_cell.length_a   1.000
_cell.length_b   1.000
_cell.length_c   1.000
_cell.angle_alpha   90.00
_cell.angle_beta   90.00
_cell.angle_gamma   90.00
#
_symmetry.space_group_name_H-M   'P 1'
#
loop_
_entity.id
_entity.type
_entity.pdbx_description
1 polymer ?
#
loop_
_entity_poly.entity_id
_entity_poly.type
_entity_poly.pdbx_seq_one_letter_code
_entity_poly.pdbx_strand_id
1 'polypeptide(L)' 'MPKAVEVEAETVDQAALRLMLSYVEAECLRLGATEAARHAALAAAMMPGPAEAPVPGQSAPRRPRSARLH' A
#
# COMPACT_ATOMS: atom_id res chain seq x y z
N MET A 1 30.21 1.52 21.51
CA MET A 1 29.42 0.66 20.60
C MET A 1 28.11 1.38 20.35
N PRO A 2 27.84 1.93 19.14
CA PRO A 2 26.52 2.47 18.85
C PRO A 2 25.52 1.31 18.92
N LYS A 3 24.49 1.47 19.75
CA LYS A 3 23.42 0.47 19.92
C LYS A 3 22.66 0.44 18.60
N ALA A 4 22.83 -0.64 17.84
CA ALA A 4 21.97 -0.94 16.70
C ALA A 4 20.54 -0.97 17.26
N VAL A 5 19.74 0.03 16.90
CA VAL A 5 18.31 -0.03 17.10
C VAL A 5 17.86 -1.10 16.12
N GLU A 6 17.75 -2.32 16.61
CA GLU A 6 16.96 -3.35 15.96
C GLU A 6 15.54 -2.80 15.91
N VAL A 7 15.24 -2.10 14.84
CA VAL A 7 13.87 -1.79 14.44
C VAL A 7 13.32 -3.14 14.05
N GLU A 8 12.81 -3.89 15.04
CA GLU A 8 11.84 -4.93 14.79
C GLU A 8 10.86 -4.31 13.81
N ALA A 9 10.83 -4.85 12.59
CA ALA A 9 9.95 -4.40 11.53
C ALA A 9 8.53 -4.79 11.92
N GLU A 10 8.01 -4.13 12.94
CA GLU A 10 6.60 -4.02 13.26
C GLU A 10 5.95 -3.70 11.92
N THR A 11 5.13 -4.63 11.43
CA THR A 11 4.58 -4.57 10.08
C THR A 11 3.80 -3.29 9.94
N VAL A 12 4.46 -2.24 9.43
CA VAL A 12 3.88 -0.90 9.48
C VAL A 12 2.68 -0.91 8.56
N ASP A 13 1.51 -0.63 9.13
CA ASP A 13 0.27 -0.60 8.38
C ASP A 13 0.35 0.49 7.30
N GLN A 14 0.49 0.04 6.05
CA GLN A 14 0.64 0.92 4.91
C GLN A 14 -0.61 1.77 4.67
N ALA A 15 -1.79 1.30 5.09
CA ALA A 15 -3.02 2.09 5.01
C ALA A 15 -2.98 3.24 6.03
N ALA A 16 -2.54 2.96 7.26
CA ALA A 16 -2.36 3.98 8.29
C ALA A 16 -1.32 5.03 7.88
N LEU A 17 -0.17 4.60 7.34
CA LEU A 17 0.86 5.51 6.84
C LEU A 17 0.34 6.44 5.72
N ARG A 18 -0.42 5.92 4.76
CA ARG A 18 -1.04 6.77 3.72
C ARG A 18 -1.98 7.80 4.31
N LEU A 19 -2.84 7.39 5.24
CA LEU A 19 -3.75 8.31 5.92
C LEU A 19 -3.00 9.43 6.63
N MET A 20 -1.91 9.09 7.34
CA MET A 20 -1.07 10.07 8.00
C MET A 20 -0.42 11.04 7.00
N LEU A 21 0.11 10.53 5.87
CA LEU A 21 0.72 11.38 4.85
C LEU A 21 -0.32 12.31 4.19
N SER A 22 -1.53 11.84 3.91
CA SER A 22 -2.62 12.68 3.38
C SER A 22 -3.04 13.77 4.36
N TYR A 23 -3.08 13.45 5.67
CA TYR A 23 -3.35 14.46 6.69
C TYR A 23 -2.23 15.52 6.73
N VAL A 24 -0.97 15.09 6.73
CA VAL A 24 0.19 16.00 6.73
C VAL A 24 0.19 16.90 5.49
N GLU A 25 -0.12 16.36 4.31
CA GLU A 25 -0.28 17.16 3.09
C GLU A 25 -1.30 18.27 3.27
N ALA A 26 -2.51 17.94 3.73
CA ALA A 26 -3.58 18.91 3.95
C ALA A 26 -3.20 19.98 4.98
N GLU A 27 -2.52 19.59 6.05
CA GLU A 27 -2.06 20.50 7.09
C GLU A 27 -0.96 21.44 6.58
N CYS A 28 -0.02 20.93 5.77
CA CYS A 28 0.99 21.75 5.09
C CYS A 28 0.34 22.76 4.14
N LEU A 29 -0.68 22.38 3.38
CA LEU A 29 -1.43 23.30 2.52
C LEU A 29 -2.12 24.39 3.33
N ARG A 30 -2.75 24.03 4.45
CA ARG A 30 -3.40 24.97 5.37
C ARG A 30 -2.43 26.02 5.92
N LEU A 31 -1.18 25.63 6.16
CA LEU A 31 -0.10 26.50 6.64
C LEU A 31 0.64 27.25 5.53
N GLY A 32 0.31 27.02 4.25
CA GLY A 32 1.00 27.60 3.10
C GLY A 32 2.37 26.98 2.80
N ALA A 33 2.69 25.83 3.40
CA ALA A 33 3.93 25.09 3.21
C ALA A 33 3.86 24.18 1.97
N THR A 34 3.70 24.78 0.78
CA THR A 34 3.40 24.05 -0.47
C THR A 34 4.46 23.01 -0.84
N GLU A 35 5.75 23.31 -0.66
CA GLU A 35 6.83 22.35 -0.96
C GLU A 35 6.82 21.14 -0.02
N ALA A 36 6.47 21.35 1.26
CA ALA A 36 6.33 20.25 2.22
C ALA A 36 5.11 19.38 1.88
N ALA A 37 3.99 20.00 1.49
CA ALA A 37 2.81 19.28 1.02
C ALA A 37 3.13 18.41 -0.21
N ARG A 38 3.87 18.96 -1.18
CA ARG A 38 4.34 18.22 -2.37
C ARG A 38 5.19 17.00 -1.99
N HIS A 39 6.10 17.14 -1.02
CA HIS A 39 6.88 16.01 -0.53
C HIS A 39 6.04 14.94 0.16
N ALA A 40 5.04 15.33 0.97
CA ALA A 40 4.12 14.38 1.61
C ALA A 40 3.31 13.60 0.56
N ALA A 41 2.79 14.28 -0.46
CA ALA A 41 2.07 13.66 -1.57
C ALA A 41 2.96 12.67 -2.35
N LEU A 42 4.20 13.06 -2.65
CA LEU A 42 5.18 12.19 -3.31
C LEU A 42 5.48 10.94 -2.48
N ALA A 43 5.68 11.10 -1.17
CA ALA A 43 5.92 9.97 -0.28
C ALA A 43 4.72 8.99 -0.28
N ALA A 44 3.49 9.50 -0.23
CA ALA A 44 2.29 8.67 -0.29
C ALA A 44 2.17 7.91 -1.63
N ALA A 45 2.53 8.55 -2.75
CA ALA A 45 2.51 7.93 -4.08
C ALA A 45 3.56 6.82 -4.25
N MET A 46 4.68 6.90 -3.53
CA MET A 46 5.73 5.86 -3.55
C MET A 46 5.37 4.62 -2.71
N MET A 47 4.29 4.67 -1.92
CA MET A 47 3.89 3.56 -1.08
C MET A 47 3.27 2.41 -1.91
N PRO A 48 3.68 1.14 -1.68
CA PRO A 48 3.20 -0.01 -2.45
C PRO A 48 1.68 -0.09 -2.41
N GLY A 49 1.00 0.04 -3.56
CA GLY A 49 -0.46 0.13 -3.68
C GLY A 49 -1.20 -0.88 -2.79
N PRO A 50 -2.43 -0.59 -2.32
CA PRO A 50 -3.20 -1.57 -1.56
C PRO A 50 -3.17 -2.86 -2.36
N ALA A 51 -2.52 -3.89 -1.81
CA ALA A 51 -2.44 -5.18 -2.47
C ALA A 51 -3.87 -5.54 -2.84
N GLU A 52 -4.15 -5.61 -4.14
CA GLU A 52 -5.47 -5.94 -4.65
C GLU A 52 -5.78 -7.30 -4.03
N ALA A 53 -6.65 -7.31 -3.02
CA ALA A 53 -6.99 -8.55 -2.34
C ALA A 53 -7.49 -9.49 -3.45
N PRO A 54 -6.93 -10.71 -3.57
CA PRO A 54 -7.31 -11.60 -4.66
C PRO A 54 -8.83 -11.77 -4.61
N VAL A 55 -9.51 -11.31 -5.67
CA VAL A 55 -10.96 -11.41 -5.77
C VAL A 55 -11.33 -12.89 -5.64
N PRO A 56 -12.02 -13.32 -4.57
CA PRO A 56 -12.41 -14.71 -4.42
C PRO A 56 -13.51 -14.98 -5.45
N GLY A 57 -13.15 -15.56 -6.59
CA GLY A 57 -14.13 -15.77 -7.67
C GLY A 57 -13.57 -15.98 -9.07
N GLN A 58 -12.28 -15.73 -9.33
CA GLN A 58 -11.65 -16.14 -10.59
C GLN A 58 -11.44 -17.66 -10.60
N SER A 59 -12.56 -18.35 -10.75
CA SER A 59 -12.66 -19.75 -11.08
C SER A 59 -11.95 -19.96 -12.41
N ALA A 60 -10.85 -20.72 -12.37
CA ALA A 60 -10.14 -21.16 -13.56
C ALA A 60 -11.12 -21.65 -14.65
N PRO A 61 -10.84 -21.42 -15.95
CA PRO A 61 -11.70 -21.90 -17.02
C PRO A 61 -11.86 -23.41 -16.88
N ARG A 62 -13.10 -23.86 -16.63
CA ARG A 62 -13.46 -25.28 -16.58
C ARG A 62 -13.03 -25.91 -17.91
N ARG A 63 -11.92 -26.67 -17.88
CA ARG A 63 -11.47 -27.51 -18.98
C ARG A 63 -12.67 -28.35 -19.49
N PRO A 64 -12.90 -28.44 -20.81
CA PRO A 64 -14.00 -29.23 -21.34
C PRO A 64 -13.79 -30.71 -20.98
N ARG A 65 -14.86 -31.34 -20.48
CA ARG A 65 -14.92 -32.77 -20.14
C ARG A 65 -14.94 -33.63 -21.43
N SER A 66 -13.85 -33.63 -22.17
CA SER A 66 -13.62 -34.59 -23.26
C SER A 66 -12.54 -35.57 -22.83
N ALA A 67 -12.91 -36.57 -22.02
CA ALA A 67 -12.20 -37.86 -21.92
C ALA A 67 -12.90 -38.78 -20.91
N ARG A 68 -13.61 -39.78 -21.45
CA ARG A 68 -13.73 -41.18 -21.00
C ARG A 68 -14.81 -41.80 -21.91
N LEU A 69 -14.45 -42.36 -23.07
CA LEU A 69 -14.13 -43.79 -23.25
C LEU A 69 -15.11 -44.68 -22.43
N HIS A 70 -16.14 -45.22 -23.09
CA HIS A 70 -16.30 -46.63 -23.43
C HIS A 70 -17.49 -46.80 -24.39
#